data_AF-A0A925X7G0-F1
#
_entry.id   AF-A0A925X7G0-F1
#
_cell.length_a   1.000
_cell.length_b   1.000
_cell.length_c   1.000
_cell.angle_alpha   90.00
_cell.angle_beta   90.00
_cell.angle_gamma   90.00
#
_symmetry.space_group_name_H-M   'P 1'
#
loop_
_entity.id
_entity.type
_entity.pdbx_description
1 polymer ?
#
loop_
_entity_poly.entity_id
_entity_poly.type
_entity_poly.pdbx_seq_one_letter_code
_entity_poly.pdbx_strand_id
1 'polypeptide(L)'
;MIFGLIFLFQYSFAQQVFVCQNPNGSTETLSLSAAGVFSYINSKNNKVIALKIKNYESSTQTYAMQFPGDAKVYLLKMNEANDRIDCTNPDGTKQVFILQKKKVLYETIYICKNADGSIERLHCFNSSDRCECEPYYSSGINPKKIKLKVIDYTPMYIATTRVGE
;
A
#
# COMPACT_ATOMS: atom_id res chain seq x y z
N MET A 1 -26.85 16.83 23.91
CA MET A 1 -26.53 15.54 23.26
C MET A 1 -26.80 15.72 21.78
N ILE A 2 -25.76 15.97 20.96
CA ILE A 2 -25.91 16.05 19.51
C ILE A 2 -25.57 14.65 18.98
N PHE A 3 -26.59 13.92 18.55
CA PHE A 3 -26.41 12.69 17.77
C PHE A 3 -25.91 13.10 16.38
N GLY A 4 -24.59 13.14 16.22
CA GLY A 4 -23.97 13.29 14.91
C GLY A 4 -24.16 12.01 14.11
N LEU A 5 -24.84 12.10 12.97
CA LEU A 5 -24.96 10.99 12.02
C LEU A 5 -23.54 10.64 11.52
N ILE A 6 -23.02 9.48 11.93
CA ILE A 6 -21.71 9.00 11.49
C ILE A 6 -21.89 8.35 10.11
N PHE A 7 -21.43 9.03 9.06
CA PHE A 7 -21.30 8.40 7.74
C PHE A 7 -19.99 7.60 7.70
N LEU A 8 -20.07 6.29 7.96
CA LEU A 8 -18.95 5.37 7.74
C LEU A 8 -18.87 5.04 6.25
N PHE A 9 -17.96 5.70 5.53
CA PHE A 9 -17.59 5.24 4.19
C PHE A 9 -16.51 4.17 4.31
N GLN A 10 -16.75 2.98 3.77
CA GLN A 10 -15.76 1.91 3.64
C GLN A 10 -15.06 2.03 2.28
N TYR A 11 -13.75 2.21 2.29
CA TYR A 11 -12.92 2.08 1.09
C TYR A 11 -11.99 0.89 1.27
N SER A 12 -12.07 -0.12 0.42
CA SER A 12 -11.13 -1.24 0.39
C SER A 12 -10.24 -1.14 -0.84
N PHE A 13 -8.93 -0.90 -0.65
CA PHE A 13 -7.98 -0.86 -1.76
C PHE A 13 -7.24 -2.18 -1.83
N ALA A 14 -7.33 -2.88 -2.97
CA ALA A 14 -6.47 -4.01 -3.26
C ALA A 14 -5.09 -3.49 -3.70
N GLN A 15 -4.03 -4.01 -3.09
CA GLN A 15 -2.66 -3.78 -3.51
C GLN A 15 -2.04 -5.11 -3.94
N GLN A 16 -1.48 -5.13 -5.15
CA GLN A 16 -0.65 -6.25 -5.60
C GLN A 16 0.78 -6.00 -5.14
N VAL A 17 1.39 -7.02 -4.54
CA VAL A 17 2.75 -6.97 -4.03
C VAL A 17 3.58 -7.99 -4.76
N PHE A 18 4.66 -7.55 -5.40
CA PHE A 18 5.61 -8.39 -6.11
C PHE A 18 6.98 -8.32 -5.44
N VAL A 19 7.67 -9.45 -5.37
CA VAL A 19 8.91 -9.58 -4.63
C VAL A 19 9.99 -10.17 -5.52
N CYS A 20 11.19 -9.58 -5.44
CA CYS A 20 12.42 -10.12 -6.01
C CYS A 20 13.41 -10.41 -4.89
N GLN A 21 14.01 -11.59 -4.90
CA GLN A 21 15.11 -11.95 -3.99
C GLN A 21 16.44 -11.79 -4.73
N ASN A 22 17.32 -10.98 -4.16
CA ASN A 22 18.66 -10.76 -4.71
C ASN A 22 19.65 -11.82 -4.19
N PRO A 23 20.69 -12.17 -4.97
CA PRO A 23 21.71 -13.14 -4.54
C PRO A 23 22.43 -12.78 -3.23
N ASN A 24 22.47 -11.48 -2.89
CA ASN A 24 23.08 -10.98 -1.65
C ASN A 24 22.15 -11.09 -0.41
N GLY A 25 21.02 -11.79 -0.53
CA GLY A 25 20.05 -11.98 0.55
C GLY A 25 19.12 -10.79 0.82
N SER A 26 19.27 -9.67 0.10
CA SER A 26 18.30 -8.58 0.16
C SER A 26 17.06 -8.89 -0.66
N THR A 27 15.95 -8.26 -0.29
CA THR A 27 14.67 -8.41 -0.97
C THR A 27 14.22 -7.05 -1.47
N GLU A 28 13.70 -7.02 -2.68
CA GLU A 28 13.12 -5.83 -3.28
C GLU A 28 11.64 -6.08 -3.54
N THR A 29 10.81 -5.14 -3.12
CA THR A 29 9.36 -5.23 -3.20
C THR A 29 8.85 -4.13 -4.11
N LEU A 30 8.07 -4.51 -5.11
CA LEU A 30 7.34 -3.62 -5.98
C LEU A 30 5.84 -3.78 -5.67
N SER A 31 5.15 -2.68 -5.45
CA SER A 31 3.73 -2.67 -5.10
C SER A 31 2.95 -1.83 -6.09
N LEU A 32 1.82 -2.36 -6.56
CA LEU A 32 0.88 -1.68 -7.44
C LEU A 32 -0.45 -1.50 -6.70
N SER A 33 -0.84 -0.25 -6.46
CA SER A 33 -2.15 0.06 -5.88
C SER A 33 -3.26 0.01 -6.93
N ALA A 34 -4.51 -0.15 -6.47
CA ALA A 34 -5.69 -0.03 -7.32
C ALA A 34 -5.79 1.33 -8.05
N ALA A 35 -5.15 2.38 -7.53
CA ALA A 35 -5.07 3.69 -8.17
C ALA A 35 -3.98 3.78 -9.25
N GLY A 36 -3.32 2.67 -9.58
CA GLY A 36 -2.25 2.63 -10.58
C GLY A 36 -0.91 3.20 -10.09
N VAL A 37 -0.72 3.34 -8.77
CA VAL A 37 0.53 3.87 -8.20
C VAL A 37 1.50 2.73 -7.94
N PHE A 38 2.68 2.83 -8.54
CA PHE A 38 3.80 1.94 -8.24
C PHE A 38 4.64 2.48 -7.08
N SER A 39 4.97 1.62 -6.14
CA SER A 39 5.91 1.91 -5.05
C SER A 39 6.93 0.81 -4.89
N TYR A 40 8.09 1.19 -4.39
CA TYR A 40 9.27 0.34 -4.29
C TYR A 40 9.89 0.38 -2.89
N ILE A 41 10.35 -0.75 -2.39
CA ILE A 41 11.07 -0.89 -1.12
C ILE A 41 12.25 -1.84 -1.34
N ASN A 42 13.42 -1.51 -0.79
CA ASN A 42 14.54 -2.45 -0.65
C ASN A 42 14.71 -2.77 0.85
N SER A 43 14.84 -4.06 1.19
CA SER A 43 14.93 -4.52 2.57
C SER A 43 16.12 -3.98 3.36
N LYS A 44 17.16 -3.47 2.69
CA LYS A 44 18.31 -2.82 3.34
C LYS A 44 18.00 -1.45 3.91
N ASN A 45 17.10 -0.70 3.28
CA ASN A 45 16.77 0.68 3.68
C ASN A 45 15.33 0.86 4.17
N ASN A 46 14.44 -0.10 3.87
CA ASN A 46 13.02 -0.14 4.24
C ASN A 46 12.24 1.16 3.95
N LYS A 47 12.76 2.01 3.05
CA LYS A 47 12.13 3.27 2.67
C LYS A 47 11.19 2.99 1.50
N VAL A 48 9.92 3.39 1.67
CA VAL A 48 8.95 3.37 0.58
C VAL A 48 9.24 4.51 -0.39
N ILE A 49 9.36 4.18 -1.66
CA ILE A 49 9.59 5.15 -2.73
C ILE A 49 8.45 5.03 -3.74
N ALA A 50 7.69 6.10 -3.93
CA ALA A 50 6.73 6.18 -5.03
C ALA A 50 7.49 6.37 -6.35
N LEU A 51 7.27 5.48 -7.31
CA LEU A 51 7.89 5.56 -8.62
C LEU A 51 7.06 6.46 -9.54
N LYS A 52 7.73 7.19 -10.42
CA LYS A 52 7.08 8.05 -11.43
C LYS A 52 6.92 7.26 -12.73
N ILE A 53 5.70 7.25 -13.27
CA ILE A 53 5.44 6.74 -14.62
C ILE A 53 5.82 7.84 -15.62
N LYS A 54 6.76 7.53 -16.51
CA LYS A 54 7.18 8.42 -17.61
C LYS A 54 6.37 8.15 -18.88
N ASN A 55 6.12 6.87 -19.17
CA ASN A 55 5.33 6.43 -20.31
C ASN A 55 4.73 5.04 -20.05
N TYR A 56 3.70 4.68 -20.81
CA TYR A 56 3.12 3.34 -20.85
C TYR A 56 2.88 2.91 -22.29
N GLU A 57 3.44 1.76 -22.67
CA GLU A 57 3.23 1.12 -23.97
C GLU A 57 2.19 0.02 -23.82
N SER A 58 0.97 0.27 -24.32
CA SER A 58 -0.18 -0.63 -24.12
C SER A 58 -0.05 -1.95 -24.87
N SER A 59 0.57 -1.95 -26.06
CA SER A 59 0.72 -3.16 -26.89
C SER A 59 1.57 -4.24 -26.21
N THR A 60 2.52 -3.82 -25.38
CA THR A 60 3.43 -4.72 -24.65
C THR A 60 3.19 -4.72 -23.14
N GLN A 61 2.19 -3.95 -22.68
CA GLN A 61 1.91 -3.68 -21.27
C GLN A 61 3.16 -3.28 -20.47
N THR A 62 3.96 -2.37 -21.03
CA THR A 62 5.25 -1.98 -20.44
C THR A 62 5.20 -0.55 -19.91
N TYR A 63 5.53 -0.37 -18.63
CA TYR A 63 5.69 0.93 -18.00
C TYR A 63 7.15 1.36 -18.02
N ALA A 64 7.41 2.59 -18.45
CA ALA A 64 8.69 3.25 -18.27
C ALA A 64 8.65 4.05 -16.96
N MET A 65 9.48 3.66 -15.99
CA MET A 65 9.45 4.16 -14.62
C MET A 65 10.73 4.88 -14.24
N GLN A 66 10.63 5.87 -13.36
CA GLN A 66 11.78 6.57 -12.79
C GLN A 66 11.67 6.68 -11.28
N PHE A 67 12.83 6.62 -10.62
CA PHE A 67 12.92 7.00 -9.21
C PHE A 67 12.83 8.54 -9.07
N PRO A 68 12.21 9.06 -8.00
CA PRO A 68 12.18 10.50 -7.75
C PRO A 68 13.60 11.07 -7.65
N GLY A 69 13.91 12.08 -8.47
CA GLY A 69 15.22 12.74 -8.47
C GLY A 69 16.29 12.03 -9.31
N ASP A 70 15.96 10.94 -10.00
CA ASP A 70 16.85 10.24 -10.93
C ASP A 70 16.27 10.30 -12.37
N ALA A 71 17.15 10.44 -13.37
CA ALA A 71 16.79 10.44 -14.78
C ALA A 71 16.79 9.02 -15.40
N LYS A 72 17.36 8.03 -14.70
CA LYS A 72 17.39 6.63 -15.13
C LYS A 72 15.97 6.06 -15.31
N VAL A 73 15.79 5.32 -16.41
CA VAL A 73 14.50 4.71 -16.77
C VAL A 73 14.58 3.21 -16.62
N TYR A 74 13.62 2.65 -15.90
CA TYR A 74 13.41 1.23 -15.69
C TYR A 74 12.19 0.80 -16.50
N LEU A 75 12.26 -0.33 -17.18
CA LEU A 75 11.12 -0.85 -17.96
C LEU A 75 10.47 -2.00 -17.21
N LEU A 76 9.22 -1.82 -16.78
CA LEU A 76 8.42 -2.83 -16.10
C LEU A 76 7.40 -3.41 -17.06
N LYS A 77 7.63 -4.64 -17.51
CA LYS A 77 6.67 -5.37 -18.36
C LYS A 77 5.78 -6.23 -17.48
N MET A 78 4.47 -5.95 -17.52
CA MET A 78 3.48 -6.76 -16.83
C MET A 78 3.32 -8.11 -17.53
N ASN A 79 3.29 -9.19 -16.77
CA ASN A 79 3.04 -10.53 -17.26
C ASN A 79 1.98 -11.19 -16.39
N GLU A 80 0.72 -10.79 -16.61
CA GLU A 80 -0.43 -11.23 -15.83
C GLU A 80 -0.62 -12.74 -15.89
N ALA A 81 -0.35 -13.37 -17.04
CA ALA A 81 -0.46 -14.82 -17.21
C ALA A 81 0.48 -15.63 -16.29
N ASN A 82 1.57 -15.02 -15.83
CA ASN A 82 2.57 -15.67 -14.98
C ASN A 82 2.70 -15.03 -13.60
N ASP A 83 1.75 -14.17 -13.22
CA ASP A 83 1.75 -13.48 -11.93
C ASP A 83 3.11 -12.81 -11.62
N ARG A 84 3.72 -12.14 -12.61
CA ARG A 84 5.06 -11.55 -12.46
C ARG A 84 5.25 -10.24 -13.22
N ILE A 85 6.28 -9.51 -12.85
CA ILE A 85 6.76 -8.31 -13.54
C ILE A 85 8.21 -8.54 -13.95
N ASP A 86 8.45 -8.43 -15.26
CA ASP A 86 9.79 -8.49 -15.83
C ASP A 86 10.34 -7.06 -15.90
N CYS A 87 11.36 -6.75 -15.08
CA CYS A 87 12.03 -5.47 -15.03
C CYS A 87 13.31 -5.50 -15.88
N THR A 88 13.51 -4.49 -16.73
CA THR A 88 14.81 -4.20 -17.36
C THR A 88 15.37 -2.92 -16.76
N ASN A 89 16.54 -3.05 -16.15
CA ASN A 89 17.27 -1.95 -15.55
C ASN A 89 17.89 -1.03 -16.62
N PRO A 90 18.29 0.21 -16.25
CA PRO A 90 18.94 1.14 -17.16
C PRO A 90 20.22 0.61 -17.81
N ASP A 91 20.92 -0.32 -17.15
CA ASP A 91 22.13 -0.98 -17.65
C ASP A 91 21.84 -2.22 -18.51
N GLY A 92 20.56 -2.54 -18.75
CA GLY A 92 20.10 -3.70 -19.51
C GLY A 92 19.99 -4.99 -18.70
N THR A 93 20.45 -5.02 -17.45
CA THR A 93 20.27 -6.18 -16.58
C THR A 93 18.78 -6.42 -16.30
N LYS A 94 18.41 -7.68 -16.07
CA LYS A 94 17.01 -8.06 -15.85
C LYS A 94 16.77 -8.50 -14.43
N GLN A 95 15.61 -8.13 -13.92
CA GLN A 95 15.13 -8.52 -12.61
C GLN A 95 13.68 -8.99 -12.74
N VAL A 96 13.34 -10.07 -12.04
CA VAL A 96 11.98 -10.63 -12.08
C VAL A 96 11.36 -10.48 -10.70
N PHE A 97 10.21 -9.81 -10.65
CA PHE A 97 9.40 -9.69 -9.45
C PHE A 97 8.22 -10.65 -9.56
N ILE A 98 8.07 -11.54 -8.57
CA ILE A 98 7.00 -12.53 -8.54
C ILE A 98 5.89 -12.03 -7.61
N LEU A 99 4.63 -12.14 -8.03
CA LEU A 99 3.49 -11.77 -7.22
C LEU A 99 3.47 -12.61 -5.94
N GLN A 100 3.49 -11.93 -4.81
CA GLN A 100 3.40 -12.55 -3.51
C GLN A 100 1.92 -12.81 -3.19
N LYS A 101 1.41 -13.98 -3.60
CA LYS A 101 0.01 -14.41 -3.40
C LYS A 101 -0.50 -14.35 -1.95
N LYS A 102 0.38 -14.23 -0.95
CA LYS A 102 0.05 -14.20 0.49
C LYS A 102 -0.32 -12.83 1.08
N LYS A 103 -0.24 -11.74 0.30
CA LYS A 103 -0.53 -10.38 0.82
C LYS A 103 -1.31 -9.54 -0.19
N VAL A 104 -2.55 -9.93 -0.48
CA VAL A 104 -3.54 -8.92 -0.85
C VAL A 104 -3.88 -8.18 0.45
N LEU A 105 -3.24 -7.04 0.67
CA LEU A 105 -3.59 -6.15 1.77
C LEU A 105 -4.82 -5.38 1.33
N TYR A 106 -5.93 -5.60 2.01
CA TYR A 106 -7.09 -4.73 1.91
C TYR A 106 -6.93 -3.66 2.97
N GLU A 107 -6.62 -2.42 2.56
CA GLU A 107 -6.75 -1.27 3.45
C GLU A 107 -8.21 -0.84 3.46
N THR A 108 -8.88 -1.01 4.60
CA THR A 108 -10.19 -0.45 4.91
C THR A 108 -10.03 0.85 5.67
N ILE A 109 -10.52 1.96 5.11
CA ILE A 109 -10.49 3.27 5.79
C ILE A 109 -11.90 3.66 6.20
N TYR A 110 -12.12 3.92 7.50
CA TYR A 110 -13.31 4.57 8.01
C TYR A 110 -13.04 6.05 8.21
N ILE A 111 -13.93 6.91 7.70
CA ILE A 111 -13.78 8.37 7.75
C ILE A 111 -14.91 8.95 8.60
N CYS A 112 -14.57 9.75 9.61
CA CYS A 112 -15.54 10.56 10.36
C CYS A 112 -15.30 12.03 10.05
N LYS A 113 -16.36 12.76 9.67
CA LYS A 113 -16.33 14.22 9.57
C LYS A 113 -17.04 14.80 10.80
N ASN A 114 -16.28 15.48 11.64
CA ASN A 114 -16.79 16.11 12.85
C ASN A 114 -17.52 17.42 12.55
N ALA A 115 -18.34 17.87 13.51
CA ALA A 115 -19.10 19.12 13.41
C ALA A 115 -18.20 20.37 13.30
N ASP A 116 -16.98 20.30 13.84
CA ASP A 116 -15.95 21.34 13.73
C ASP A 116 -15.23 21.35 12.37
N GLY A 117 -15.63 20.47 11.44
CA GLY A 117 -15.03 20.32 10.13
C GLY A 117 -13.77 19.46 10.10
N SER A 118 -13.28 18.99 11.24
CA SER A 118 -12.15 18.07 11.30
C SER A 118 -12.52 16.69 10.72
N ILE A 119 -11.53 16.02 10.14
CA ILE A 119 -11.69 14.68 9.56
C ILE A 119 -10.79 13.71 10.30
N GLU A 120 -11.38 12.64 10.81
CA GLU A 120 -10.68 11.52 11.45
C GLU A 120 -10.71 10.30 10.53
N ARG A 121 -9.62 9.53 10.52
CA ARG A 121 -9.50 8.31 9.73
C ARG A 121 -9.01 7.17 10.60
N LEU A 122 -9.75 6.06 10.58
CA LEU A 122 -9.33 4.78 11.11
C LEU A 122 -8.93 3.89 9.93
N HIS A 123 -7.66 3.52 9.87
CA HIS A 123 -7.12 2.63 8.86
C HIS A 123 -7.07 1.21 9.41
N CYS A 124 -7.56 0.23 8.69
CA CYS A 124 -7.53 -1.18 9.04
C CYS A 124 -6.91 -1.98 7.88
N PHE A 125 -5.85 -2.74 8.13
CA PHE A 125 -5.24 -3.60 7.11
C PHE A 125 -5.68 -5.04 7.35
N ASN A 126 -6.34 -5.66 6.39
CA ASN A 126 -6.63 -7.09 6.44
C ASN A 126 -5.75 -7.81 5.44
N SER A 127 -5.09 -8.88 5.88
CA SER A 127 -4.47 -9.85 4.99
C SER A 127 -5.38 -11.08 4.87
N SER A 128 -5.39 -11.74 3.71
CA SER A 128 -6.17 -12.97 3.49
C SER A 128 -5.72 -14.14 4.38
N ASP A 129 -4.50 -14.09 4.93
CA ASP A 129 -3.83 -15.27 5.50
C ASP A 129 -3.72 -15.25 7.03
N ARG A 130 -4.11 -14.14 7.68
CA ARG A 130 -4.33 -13.97 9.13
C ARG A 130 -4.73 -12.51 9.37
N CYS A 131 -5.71 -12.29 10.24
CA CYS A 131 -6.18 -10.96 10.66
C CYS A 131 -5.13 -10.21 11.48
N GLU A 132 -4.00 -9.84 10.88
CA GLU A 132 -3.11 -8.82 11.41
C GLU A 132 -3.68 -7.45 11.04
N CYS A 133 -4.79 -7.09 11.69
CA CYS A 133 -5.24 -5.71 11.70
C CYS A 133 -4.16 -4.89 12.42
N GLU A 134 -3.42 -4.05 11.70
CA GLU A 134 -2.62 -2.97 12.31
C GLU A 134 -3.40 -1.65 12.25
N PRO A 135 -4.39 -1.44 13.14
CA PRO A 135 -5.15 -0.22 13.09
C PRO A 135 -4.29 0.98 13.49
N TYR A 136 -4.42 2.07 12.74
CA TYR A 136 -3.91 3.36 13.17
C TYR A 136 -4.92 4.47 12.93
N TYR A 137 -4.88 5.45 13.83
CA TYR A 137 -5.70 6.67 13.77
C TYR A 137 -4.89 7.81 13.16
N SER A 138 -5.52 8.63 12.31
CA SER A 138 -4.96 9.91 11.85
C SER A 138 -6.01 11.02 11.81
N SER A 139 -5.60 12.25 12.15
CA SER A 139 -6.42 13.45 12.06
C SER A 139 -5.96 14.34 10.91
N GLY A 140 -6.92 14.94 10.20
CA GLY A 140 -6.63 15.92 9.14
C GLY A 140 -6.02 17.22 9.66
N ILE A 141 -6.26 17.59 10.93
CA ILE A 141 -5.72 18.80 11.54
C ILE A 141 -4.30 18.57 12.07
N ASN A 142 -4.00 17.35 12.50
CA ASN A 142 -2.68 16.94 12.98
C ASN A 142 -2.37 15.52 12.46
N PRO A 143 -1.67 15.40 11.31
CA PRO A 143 -1.40 14.10 10.70
C PRO A 143 -0.31 13.34 11.47
N LYS A 144 -0.67 12.81 12.63
CA LYS A 144 0.14 11.84 13.38
C LYS A 144 -0.57 10.49 13.32
N LYS A 145 0.18 9.45 12.97
CA LYS A 145 -0.29 8.07 13.06
C LYS A 145 -0.16 7.61 14.50
N ILE A 146 -1.27 7.22 15.10
CA ILE A 146 -1.31 6.63 16.45
C ILE A 146 -1.61 5.14 16.25
N LYS A 147 -0.66 4.26 16.61
CA LYS A 147 -0.88 2.81 16.56
C LYS A 147 -1.93 2.45 17.61
N LEU A 148 -2.97 1.75 17.19
CA LEU A 148 -4.04 1.30 18.08
C LEU A 148 -3.82 -0.16 18.47
N LYS A 149 -4.18 -0.48 19.73
CA LYS A 149 -4.21 -1.85 20.23
C LYS A 149 -5.62 -2.39 20.05
N VAL A 150 -5.76 -3.53 19.38
CA VAL A 150 -7.04 -4.25 19.29
C VAL A 150 -7.33 -4.88 20.64
N ILE A 151 -8.46 -4.53 21.24
CA ILE A 151 -8.87 -5.00 22.58
C ILE A 151 -9.94 -6.10 22.53
N ASP A 152 -10.63 -6.26 21.39
CA ASP A 152 -11.59 -7.33 21.14
C ASP A 152 -11.73 -7.55 19.62
N TYR A 153 -11.94 -8.80 19.21
CA TYR A 153 -12.18 -9.18 17.82
C TYR A 153 -13.49 -9.96 17.74
N THR A 154 -14.60 -9.23 17.57
CA THR A 154 -15.86 -9.81 17.09
C THR A 154 -15.98 -9.49 15.60
N PRO A 155 -16.19 -10.49 14.72
CA PRO A 155 -16.14 -10.33 13.26
C PRO A 155 -17.26 -9.47 12.65
N MET A 156 -17.84 -8.53 13.39
CA MET A 156 -18.82 -7.59 12.84
C MET A 156 -18.76 -6.15 13.37
N TYR A 157 -18.01 -5.84 14.45
CA TYR A 157 -17.84 -4.45 14.89
C TYR A 157 -16.47 -4.27 15.57
N ILE A 158 -15.58 -3.49 14.97
CA ILE A 158 -14.34 -3.06 15.65
C ILE A 158 -14.70 -1.88 16.56
N ALA A 159 -14.84 -2.13 17.86
CA ALA A 159 -14.87 -1.06 18.86
C ALA A 159 -13.43 -0.69 19.23
N THR A 160 -12.93 0.47 18.77
CA THR A 160 -11.63 1.00 19.19
C THR A 160 -11.81 2.08 20.24
N THR A 161 -11.08 1.99 21.36
CA THR A 161 -10.96 3.11 22.31
C THR A 161 -9.64 3.83 22.06
N ARG A 162 -9.64 5.16 22.21
CA ARG A 162 -8.41 5.95 22.20
C ARG A 162 -7.71 5.71 23.52
N VAL A 163 -6.51 5.12 23.48
CA VAL A 163 -5.62 5.13 24.64
C VAL A 163 -4.97 6.51 24.66
N GLY A 164 -5.33 7.32 25.65
CA GLY A 164 -4.73 8.62 25.90
C GLY A 164 -3.34 8.47 26.52
N GLU A 165 -2.41 9.30 26.07
CA GLU A 165 -1.37 9.87 26.93
C GLU A 165 -1.83 11.27 27.35
#